data_AF-A0A511DRF0-F1
#
_entry.id   AF-A0A511DRF0-F1
#
_cell.length_a   1.000
_cell.length_b   1.000
_cell.length_c   1.000
_cell.angle_alpha   90.00
_cell.angle_beta   90.00
_cell.angle_gamma   90.00
#
_symmetry.space_group_name_H-M   'P 1'
#
loop_
_entity.id
_entity.type
_entity.pdbx_description
1 polymer ?
#
loop_
_entity_poly.entity_id
_entity_poly.type
_entity_poly.pdbx_seq_one_letter_code
_entity_poly.pdbx_strand_id
1 'polypeptide(L)'
;MKKLIGLSVAAASLMLILSGCGKPTLTVSRHHLRANALAVTLKGKSNQKHVDYTVNGGSKKTVKTNSRAFVISVPTKDYQQTVKLSADGRHQTVKVAKAKVVGSYKAIRTSYNQALTGAALSKKDQQLARQMAKQGAQVKKEAQQLKSGKTDSVAAMQAKAQKAAALQKQTAQLKKMQAQLAPAMKRAQASVKDQLLPANPKNDISNLISTKKLNLRANLAGDKVLGMAMMVPVSSLKHKKDLKPFIMSFSVLTDSVGGNAKYVLKEFQKSAKAKKSTSTTAPKFHSNGITVSLGYSTSILYVFVTK
;
A
#
# COMPACT_ATOMS: atom_id res chain seq x y z
N MET A 1 67.24 -68.86 -24.75
CA MET A 1 65.83 -69.29 -24.84
C MET A 1 64.98 -68.45 -23.89
N LYS A 2 63.88 -67.88 -24.42
CA LYS A 2 62.63 -67.40 -23.75
C LYS A 2 62.79 -66.37 -22.61
N LYS A 3 62.67 -65.06 -22.91
CA LYS A 3 61.44 -64.22 -22.83
C LYS A 3 60.72 -64.31 -21.47
N LEU A 4 60.66 -63.19 -20.75
CA LEU A 4 59.40 -62.62 -20.23
C LEU A 4 59.58 -61.12 -19.94
N ILE A 5 58.64 -60.36 -20.50
CA ILE A 5 58.47 -58.91 -20.47
C ILE A 5 57.33 -58.62 -19.47
N GLY A 6 57.44 -57.52 -18.73
CA GLY A 6 56.33 -56.96 -17.93
C GLY A 6 56.87 -55.83 -17.03
N LEU A 7 57.01 -54.59 -17.52
CA LEU A 7 55.98 -53.57 -17.69
C LEU A 7 55.39 -53.08 -16.37
N SER A 8 55.74 -51.85 -15.95
CA SER A 8 55.01 -50.91 -15.06
C SER A 8 55.93 -49.71 -14.71
N VAL A 9 56.27 -48.77 -15.61
CA VAL A 9 55.50 -47.57 -16.01
C VAL A 9 54.79 -46.84 -14.86
N ALA A 10 55.44 -45.74 -14.44
CA ALA A 10 54.86 -44.44 -14.05
C ALA A 10 53.67 -44.42 -13.07
N ALA A 11 53.96 -44.31 -11.77
CA ALA A 11 53.01 -43.87 -10.75
C ALA A 11 53.33 -42.46 -10.24
N ALA A 12 53.49 -41.50 -11.16
CA ALA A 12 53.75 -40.10 -10.82
C ALA A 12 53.07 -39.13 -11.79
N SER A 13 51.75 -39.25 -11.97
CA SER A 13 50.96 -38.25 -12.72
C SER A 13 49.45 -38.41 -12.51
N LEU A 14 48.97 -38.37 -11.25
CA LEU A 14 47.53 -38.32 -10.98
C LEU A 14 47.18 -37.44 -9.76
N MET A 15 47.72 -36.21 -9.72
CA MET A 15 47.27 -35.16 -8.79
C MET A 15 46.95 -33.87 -9.54
N LEU A 16 46.09 -33.95 -10.55
CA LEU A 16 45.55 -32.76 -11.22
C LEU A 16 44.03 -32.85 -11.35
N ILE A 17 43.39 -31.90 -10.66
CA ILE A 17 42.04 -31.36 -10.88
C ILE A 17 40.87 -32.19 -10.33
N LEU A 18 40.74 -32.23 -9.00
CA LEU A 18 39.42 -32.32 -8.36
C LEU A 18 38.87 -30.94 -7.96
N SER A 19 39.13 -29.92 -8.79
CA SER A 19 38.43 -28.63 -8.73
C SER A 19 37.12 -28.74 -9.52
N GLY A 20 36.22 -29.62 -9.07
CA GLY A 20 34.85 -29.73 -9.57
C GLY A 20 33.98 -28.52 -9.21
N CYS A 21 34.46 -27.30 -9.39
CA CYS A 21 33.63 -26.10 -9.40
C CYS A 21 32.90 -26.06 -10.74
N GLY A 22 31.72 -26.70 -10.83
CA GLY A 22 30.90 -26.68 -12.04
C GLY A 22 30.67 -25.25 -12.55
N LYS A 23 30.57 -25.10 -13.88
CA LYS A 23 30.47 -23.80 -14.60
C LYS A 23 29.53 -22.80 -13.88
N PRO A 24 29.95 -21.54 -13.61
CA PRO A 24 29.22 -20.57 -12.78
C PRO A 24 27.79 -20.25 -13.26
N THR A 25 26.72 -20.75 -12.65
CA THR A 25 25.33 -20.52 -13.08
C THR A 25 24.72 -19.24 -12.50
N LEU A 26 23.90 -18.54 -13.29
CA LEU A 26 23.05 -17.44 -12.83
C LEU A 26 21.77 -17.38 -13.66
N THR A 27 20.62 -17.60 -13.02
CA THR A 27 19.30 -17.54 -13.66
C THR A 27 18.29 -16.79 -12.78
N VAL A 28 17.27 -16.22 -13.42
CA VAL A 28 16.16 -15.54 -12.75
C VAL A 28 14.85 -16.21 -13.14
N SER A 29 13.89 -16.26 -12.22
CA SER A 29 12.60 -16.91 -12.49
C SER A 29 11.72 -16.13 -13.48
N ARG A 30 11.88 -14.80 -13.54
CA ARG A 30 11.14 -13.90 -14.45
C ARG A 30 11.99 -12.68 -14.79
N HIS A 31 12.01 -12.31 -16.07
CA HIS A 31 12.71 -11.12 -16.57
C HIS A 31 11.85 -9.85 -16.52
N HIS A 32 10.53 -9.99 -16.42
CA HIS A 32 9.59 -8.87 -16.35
C HIS A 32 8.70 -9.04 -15.12
N LEU A 33 8.79 -8.08 -14.19
CA LEU A 33 8.06 -8.11 -12.93
C LEU A 33 7.06 -6.95 -12.86
N ARG A 34 5.86 -7.25 -12.36
CA ARG A 34 4.80 -6.24 -12.14
C ARG A 34 4.97 -5.58 -10.78
N ALA A 35 4.77 -4.27 -10.71
CA ALA A 35 4.86 -3.48 -9.47
C ALA A 35 3.51 -3.42 -8.73
N ASN A 36 3.01 -4.58 -8.30
CA ASN A 36 1.69 -4.71 -7.64
C ASN A 36 1.82 -4.88 -6.10
N ALA A 37 2.87 -4.33 -5.51
CA ALA A 37 3.15 -4.39 -4.06
C ALA A 37 4.06 -3.21 -3.66
N LEU A 38 4.34 -3.06 -2.35
CA LEU A 38 5.30 -2.06 -1.86
C LEU A 38 6.71 -2.29 -2.42
N ALA A 39 7.09 -3.57 -2.54
CA ALA A 39 8.34 -4.00 -3.16
C ALA A 39 8.07 -5.26 -3.99
N VAL A 40 8.86 -5.44 -5.03
CA VAL A 40 8.82 -6.59 -5.91
C VAL A 40 9.91 -7.57 -5.50
N THR A 41 9.54 -8.84 -5.41
CA THR A 41 10.46 -9.93 -5.10
C THR A 41 11.00 -10.54 -6.39
N LEU A 42 12.28 -10.34 -6.65
CA LEU A 42 13.05 -11.02 -7.70
C LEU A 42 13.64 -12.29 -7.12
N LYS A 43 13.34 -13.44 -7.75
CA LYS A 43 13.87 -14.75 -7.36
C LYS A 43 14.78 -15.29 -8.45
N GLY A 44 15.84 -15.97 -8.06
CA GLY A 44 16.74 -16.61 -8.99
C GLY A 44 17.57 -17.71 -8.34
N LYS A 45 18.44 -18.32 -9.16
CA LYS A 45 19.35 -19.39 -8.74
C LYS A 45 20.78 -19.09 -9.21
N SER A 46 21.75 -19.47 -8.38
CA SER A 46 23.17 -19.39 -8.69
C SER A 46 23.92 -20.45 -7.88
N ASN A 47 24.97 -21.03 -8.45
CA ASN A 47 25.89 -21.93 -7.74
C ASN A 47 27.06 -21.17 -7.07
N GLN A 48 27.11 -19.84 -7.23
CA GLN A 48 28.06 -18.95 -6.57
C GLN A 48 27.54 -18.54 -5.20
N LYS A 49 28.43 -18.32 -4.22
CA LYS A 49 28.06 -17.94 -2.85
C LYS A 49 27.30 -16.60 -2.75
N HIS A 50 27.53 -15.72 -3.73
CA HIS A 50 27.01 -14.37 -3.76
C HIS A 50 26.52 -14.01 -5.17
N VAL A 51 25.54 -13.12 -5.22
CA VAL A 51 25.09 -12.46 -6.45
C VAL A 51 25.15 -10.96 -6.20
N ASP A 52 25.88 -10.26 -7.05
CA ASP A 52 25.90 -8.80 -7.08
C ASP A 52 24.73 -8.29 -7.91
N TYR A 53 24.20 -7.12 -7.55
CA TYR A 53 23.19 -6.45 -8.33
C TYR A 53 23.26 -4.92 -8.20
N THR A 54 22.77 -4.24 -9.23
CA THR A 54 22.51 -2.80 -9.23
C THR A 54 21.06 -2.56 -9.64
N VAL A 55 20.48 -1.46 -9.15
CA VAL A 55 19.15 -0.99 -9.56
C VAL A 55 19.34 0.35 -10.26
N ASN A 56 18.95 0.45 -11.53
CA ASN A 56 19.12 1.63 -12.38
C ASN A 56 20.56 2.18 -12.41
N GLY A 57 21.56 1.30 -12.38
CA GLY A 57 22.97 1.71 -12.38
C GLY A 57 23.44 2.42 -11.11
N GLY A 58 22.64 2.41 -10.04
CA GLY A 58 23.07 2.87 -8.73
C GLY A 58 24.10 1.95 -8.07
N SER A 59 24.39 2.19 -6.80
CA SER A 59 25.42 1.47 -6.04
C SER A 59 25.24 -0.05 -6.11
N LYS A 60 26.36 -0.76 -6.28
CA LYS A 60 26.42 -2.22 -6.24
C LYS A 60 26.00 -2.72 -4.85
N LYS A 61 25.15 -3.74 -4.83
CA LYS A 61 24.69 -4.45 -3.65
C LYS A 61 24.94 -5.94 -3.84
N THR A 62 25.07 -6.69 -2.75
CA THR A 62 25.34 -8.12 -2.80
C THR A 62 24.31 -8.89 -1.98
N VAL A 63 23.86 -10.03 -2.49
CA VAL A 63 22.98 -10.96 -1.77
C VAL A 63 23.64 -12.33 -1.68
N LYS A 64 23.51 -13.00 -0.53
CA LYS A 64 23.96 -14.39 -0.35
C LYS A 64 23.01 -15.35 -1.05
N THR A 65 23.57 -16.42 -1.63
CA THR A 65 22.76 -17.56 -2.07
C THR A 65 22.61 -18.55 -0.93
N ASN A 66 21.39 -19.02 -0.68
CA ASN A 66 21.10 -20.09 0.25
C ASN A 66 20.54 -21.27 -0.53
N SER A 67 21.14 -22.45 -0.41
CA SER A 67 20.75 -23.65 -1.17
C SER A 67 20.61 -23.38 -2.67
N ARG A 68 21.59 -22.66 -3.24
CA ARG A 68 21.64 -22.21 -4.65
C ARG A 68 20.53 -21.25 -5.09
N ALA A 69 19.72 -20.73 -4.16
CA ALA A 69 18.67 -19.76 -4.45
C ALA A 69 19.01 -18.39 -3.85
N PHE A 70 18.53 -17.33 -4.49
CA PHE A 70 18.60 -15.97 -3.95
C PHE A 70 17.29 -15.23 -4.17
N VAL A 71 17.07 -14.23 -3.31
CA VAL A 71 15.89 -13.37 -3.34
C VAL A 71 16.33 -11.93 -3.15
N ILE A 72 15.94 -11.06 -4.07
CA ILE A 72 16.19 -9.62 -4.01
C ILE A 72 14.84 -8.92 -3.88
N SER A 73 14.72 -8.00 -2.93
CA SER A 73 13.54 -7.14 -2.77
C SER A 73 13.85 -5.76 -3.35
N VAL A 74 13.08 -5.34 -4.35
CA VAL A 74 13.23 -4.05 -5.02
C VAL A 74 12.01 -3.19 -4.71
N PRO A 75 12.14 -2.08 -3.95
CA PRO A 75 11.06 -1.14 -3.73
C PRO A 75 10.48 -0.66 -5.06
N THR A 76 9.15 -0.65 -5.17
CA THR A 76 8.48 -0.18 -6.39
C THR A 76 8.66 1.32 -6.56
N LYS A 77 8.70 1.78 -7.81
CA LYS A 77 8.82 3.20 -8.16
C LYS A 77 7.73 3.57 -9.17
N ASP A 78 7.46 4.87 -9.31
CA ASP A 78 6.54 5.40 -10.33
C ASP A 78 7.15 5.46 -11.74
N TYR A 79 8.38 4.95 -11.88
CA TYR A 79 9.08 4.72 -13.14
C TYR A 79 9.55 3.27 -13.25
N GLN A 80 9.85 2.83 -14.48
CA GLN A 80 10.37 1.49 -14.72
C GLN A 80 11.80 1.37 -14.18
N GLN A 81 12.09 0.27 -13.47
CA GLN A 81 13.43 -0.01 -12.95
C GLN A 81 14.07 -1.16 -13.73
N THR A 82 15.39 -1.11 -13.88
CA THR A 82 16.23 -2.16 -14.45
C THR A 82 17.17 -2.66 -13.37
N VAL A 83 17.08 -3.96 -13.07
CA VAL A 83 17.96 -4.66 -12.15
C VAL A 83 18.97 -5.45 -12.97
N LYS A 84 20.25 -5.11 -12.85
CA LYS A 84 21.34 -5.86 -13.46
C LYS A 84 22.00 -6.72 -12.40
N LEU A 85 22.11 -8.02 -12.65
CA LEU A 85 22.73 -9.00 -11.75
C LEU A 85 24.02 -9.51 -12.36
N SER A 86 24.98 -9.84 -11.50
CA SER A 86 26.24 -10.47 -11.90
C SER A 86 26.71 -11.49 -10.87
N ALA A 87 27.22 -12.62 -11.34
CA ALA A 87 27.91 -13.61 -10.53
C ALA A 87 28.98 -14.30 -11.39
N ASP A 88 30.24 -14.12 -11.01
CA ASP A 88 31.41 -14.79 -11.65
C ASP A 88 31.37 -14.75 -13.19
N GLY A 89 31.31 -13.52 -13.75
CA GLY A 89 31.25 -13.27 -15.19
C GLY A 89 29.89 -13.51 -15.88
N ARG A 90 28.91 -14.12 -15.20
CA ARG A 90 27.55 -14.26 -15.74
C ARG A 90 26.67 -13.07 -15.39
N HIS A 91 25.82 -12.67 -16.33
CA HIS A 91 24.95 -11.50 -16.20
C HIS A 91 23.49 -11.85 -16.44
N GLN A 92 22.59 -11.19 -15.71
CA GLN A 92 21.16 -11.23 -15.95
C GLN A 92 20.57 -9.82 -15.83
N THR A 93 19.52 -9.55 -16.61
CA THR A 93 18.78 -8.29 -16.52
C THR A 93 17.30 -8.57 -16.28
N VAL A 94 16.73 -7.86 -15.31
CA VAL A 94 15.30 -7.93 -14.96
C VAL A 94 14.71 -6.53 -14.98
N LYS A 95 13.58 -6.36 -15.66
CA LYS A 95 12.80 -5.12 -15.67
C LYS A 95 11.67 -5.21 -14.66
N VAL A 96 11.55 -4.19 -13.81
CA VAL A 96 10.42 -3.99 -12.91
C VAL A 96 9.57 -2.86 -13.49
N ALA A 97 8.32 -3.15 -13.82
CA ALA A 97 7.40 -2.16 -14.35
C ALA A 97 7.16 -1.01 -13.35
N LYS A 98 6.76 0.16 -13.85
CA LYS A 98 6.32 1.26 -12.97
C LYS A 98 5.07 0.86 -12.18
N ALA A 99 4.98 1.29 -10.93
CA ALA A 99 3.78 1.17 -10.12
C ALA A 99 2.71 2.15 -10.59
N LYS A 100 1.44 1.72 -10.53
CA LYS A 100 0.33 2.65 -10.70
C LYS A 100 0.10 3.41 -9.40
N VAL A 101 -0.10 4.73 -9.53
CA VAL A 101 -0.37 5.60 -8.39
C VAL A 101 -1.77 5.31 -7.84
N VAL A 102 -1.84 4.95 -6.56
CA VAL A 102 -3.09 4.74 -5.82
C VAL A 102 -3.84 6.07 -5.70
N GLY A 103 -3.14 7.12 -5.31
CA GLY A 103 -3.68 8.48 -5.21
C GLY A 103 -2.68 9.47 -4.60
N SER A 104 -3.14 10.69 -4.37
CA SER A 104 -2.40 11.73 -3.63
C SER A 104 -2.37 11.40 -2.14
N TYR A 105 -1.20 11.43 -1.52
CA TYR A 105 -1.02 11.23 -0.10
C TYR A 105 -1.78 12.30 0.69
N LYS A 106 -1.70 13.57 0.28
CA LYS A 106 -2.44 14.66 0.92
C LYS A 106 -3.96 14.42 0.90
N ALA A 107 -4.50 13.96 -0.23
CA ALA A 107 -5.92 13.64 -0.35
C ALA A 107 -6.30 12.44 0.53
N ILE A 108 -5.54 11.35 0.46
CA ILE A 108 -5.76 10.14 1.26
C ILE A 108 -5.67 10.45 2.76
N ARG A 109 -4.64 11.20 3.19
CA ARG A 109 -4.45 11.66 4.57
C ARG A 109 -5.64 12.46 5.06
N THR A 110 -6.11 13.40 4.26
CA THR A 110 -7.24 14.26 4.62
C THR A 110 -8.50 13.43 4.83
N SER A 111 -8.85 12.59 3.84
CA SER A 111 -10.01 11.69 3.93
C SER A 111 -9.90 10.75 5.12
N TYR A 112 -8.77 10.08 5.27
CA TYR A 112 -8.54 9.09 6.33
C TYR A 112 -8.63 9.72 7.72
N ASN A 113 -7.91 10.82 7.96
CA ASN A 113 -7.87 11.47 9.26
C ASN A 113 -9.23 12.07 9.65
N GLN A 114 -9.95 12.65 8.68
CA GLN A 114 -11.30 13.18 8.91
C GLN A 114 -12.31 12.07 9.22
N ALA A 115 -12.29 10.99 8.45
CA ALA A 115 -13.18 9.85 8.68
C ALA A 115 -12.91 9.17 10.02
N LEU A 116 -11.63 8.97 10.39
CA LEU A 116 -11.27 8.36 11.67
C LEU A 116 -11.65 9.27 12.85
N THR A 117 -11.39 10.57 12.75
CA THR A 117 -11.79 11.56 13.78
C THR A 117 -13.32 11.62 13.91
N GLY A 118 -14.04 11.66 12.78
CA GLY A 118 -15.50 11.68 12.77
C GLY A 118 -16.11 10.41 13.37
N ALA A 119 -15.48 9.25 13.16
CA ALA A 119 -15.91 7.99 13.76
C ALA A 119 -15.71 7.94 15.28
N ALA A 120 -14.77 8.72 15.82
CA ALA A 120 -14.49 8.83 17.25
C ALA A 120 -15.40 9.82 18.00
N LEU A 121 -16.20 10.63 17.29
CA LEU A 121 -17.20 11.51 17.89
C LEU A 121 -18.32 10.73 18.61
N SER A 122 -18.97 11.37 19.58
CA SER A 122 -20.19 10.85 20.20
C SER A 122 -21.33 10.71 19.18
N LYS A 123 -22.34 9.87 19.44
CA LYS A 123 -23.48 9.72 18.50
C LYS A 123 -24.20 11.04 18.23
N LYS A 124 -24.33 11.89 19.25
CA LYS A 124 -24.91 13.23 19.17
C LYS A 124 -24.07 14.14 18.27
N ASP A 125 -22.75 14.18 18.48
CA ASP A 125 -21.84 15.00 17.69
C ASP A 125 -21.70 14.49 16.25
N GLN A 126 -21.77 13.17 16.04
CA GLN A 126 -21.82 12.58 14.70
C GLN A 126 -23.08 13.02 13.95
N GLN A 127 -24.23 13.12 14.64
CA GLN A 127 -25.46 13.62 14.01
C GLN A 127 -25.35 15.11 13.67
N LEU A 128 -24.80 15.92 14.58
CA LEU A 128 -24.53 17.34 14.32
C LEU A 128 -23.59 17.52 13.13
N ALA A 129 -22.50 16.74 13.06
CA ALA A 129 -21.57 16.74 11.95
C ALA A 129 -22.22 16.36 10.61
N ARG A 130 -23.10 15.33 10.60
CA ARG A 130 -23.88 14.95 9.41
C ARG A 130 -24.84 16.06 8.96
N GLN A 131 -25.51 16.71 9.90
CA GLN A 131 -26.40 17.83 9.60
C GLN A 131 -25.62 19.02 9.03
N MET A 132 -24.47 19.36 9.64
CA MET A 132 -23.57 20.39 9.16
C MET A 132 -23.08 20.09 7.73
N ALA A 133 -22.71 18.83 7.44
CA ALA A 133 -22.28 18.42 6.10
C ALA A 133 -23.40 18.54 5.06
N LYS A 134 -24.63 18.14 5.39
CA LYS A 134 -25.81 18.29 4.51
C LYS A 134 -26.11 19.76 4.22
N GLN A 135 -26.16 20.59 5.26
CA GLN A 135 -26.40 22.02 5.12
C GLN A 135 -25.27 22.73 4.36
N GLY A 136 -24.01 22.35 4.61
CA GLY A 136 -22.87 22.87 3.87
C GLY A 136 -22.90 22.52 2.38
N ALA A 137 -23.31 21.29 2.04
CA ALA A 137 -23.49 20.88 0.65
C ALA A 137 -24.63 21.65 -0.03
N GLN A 138 -25.73 21.90 0.69
CA GLN A 138 -26.84 22.72 0.20
C GLN A 138 -26.42 24.18 -0.04
N VAL A 139 -25.78 24.82 0.95
CA VAL A 139 -25.23 26.18 0.83
C VAL A 139 -24.29 26.29 -0.36
N LYS A 140 -23.43 25.29 -0.58
CA LYS A 140 -22.51 25.28 -1.74
C LYS A 140 -23.26 25.23 -3.07
N LYS A 141 -24.33 24.42 -3.17
CA LYS A 141 -25.17 24.36 -4.38
C LYS A 141 -25.92 25.68 -4.62
N GLU A 142 -26.54 26.23 -3.59
CA GLU A 142 -27.27 27.51 -3.66
C GLU A 142 -26.32 28.68 -4.03
N ALA A 143 -25.11 28.70 -3.45
CA ALA A 143 -24.08 29.68 -3.78
C ALA A 143 -23.59 29.58 -5.24
N GLN A 144 -23.51 28.37 -5.80
CA GLN A 144 -23.16 28.18 -7.21
C GLN A 144 -24.27 28.67 -8.15
N GLN A 145 -25.53 28.37 -7.83
CA GLN A 145 -26.69 28.82 -8.59
C GLN A 145 -26.83 30.35 -8.61
N LEU A 146 -26.44 31.03 -7.52
CA LEU A 146 -26.43 32.49 -7.45
C LEU A 146 -25.39 33.14 -8.39
N LYS A 147 -24.31 32.43 -8.74
CA LYS A 147 -23.25 32.93 -9.62
C LYS A 147 -23.57 32.77 -11.10
N SER A 148 -24.48 31.86 -11.48
CA SER A 148 -24.78 31.55 -12.88
C SER A 148 -25.96 32.32 -13.49
N GLY A 149 -26.63 33.21 -12.73
CA GLY A 149 -27.79 33.97 -13.22
C GLY A 149 -27.43 35.34 -13.82
N LYS A 150 -27.73 35.56 -15.12
CA LYS A 150 -27.86 36.89 -15.72
C LYS A 150 -29.05 37.62 -15.09
N THR A 151 -28.92 38.92 -14.87
CA THR A 151 -29.85 39.69 -14.02
C THR A 151 -30.38 40.86 -14.85
N ASP A 152 -31.40 40.59 -15.64
CA ASP A 152 -31.83 41.50 -16.71
C ASP A 152 -33.04 42.37 -16.30
N SER A 153 -33.54 42.20 -15.07
CA SER A 153 -34.67 42.98 -14.53
C SER A 153 -34.50 43.31 -13.04
N VAL A 154 -35.13 44.39 -12.59
CA VAL A 154 -35.16 44.84 -11.19
C VAL A 154 -35.76 43.77 -10.26
N ALA A 155 -36.82 43.08 -10.72
CA ALA A 155 -37.44 41.97 -9.99
C ALA A 155 -36.48 40.77 -9.82
N ALA A 156 -35.70 40.43 -10.86
CA ALA A 156 -34.67 39.40 -10.77
C ALA A 156 -33.54 39.80 -9.80
N MET A 157 -33.21 41.09 -9.73
CA MET A 157 -32.21 41.64 -8.80
C MET A 157 -32.68 41.54 -7.33
N GLN A 158 -33.94 41.89 -7.03
CA GLN A 158 -34.53 41.73 -5.69
C GLN A 158 -34.60 40.26 -5.25
N ALA A 159 -35.02 39.35 -6.13
CA ALA A 159 -35.06 37.93 -5.83
C ALA A 159 -33.65 37.35 -5.53
N LYS A 160 -32.63 37.83 -6.26
CA LYS A 160 -31.22 37.47 -6.02
C LYS A 160 -30.73 38.00 -4.66
N ALA A 161 -31.09 39.23 -4.30
CA ALA A 161 -30.75 39.82 -2.99
C ALA A 161 -31.39 39.05 -1.82
N GLN A 162 -32.66 38.65 -1.94
CA GLN A 162 -33.34 37.83 -0.92
C GLN A 162 -32.68 36.46 -0.74
N LYS A 163 -32.35 35.78 -1.84
CA LYS A 163 -31.60 34.51 -1.79
C LYS A 163 -30.21 34.67 -1.18
N ALA A 164 -29.52 35.78 -1.47
CA ALA A 164 -28.22 36.08 -0.85
C ALA A 164 -28.35 36.30 0.67
N ALA A 165 -29.38 37.02 1.14
CA ALA A 165 -29.64 37.21 2.56
C ALA A 165 -29.99 35.89 3.27
N ALA A 166 -30.78 35.02 2.62
CA ALA A 166 -31.06 33.67 3.14
C ALA A 166 -29.77 32.82 3.25
N LEU A 167 -28.91 32.87 2.23
CA LEU A 167 -27.62 32.18 2.23
C LEU A 167 -26.70 32.68 3.35
N GLN A 168 -26.70 33.99 3.63
CA GLN A 168 -25.95 34.56 4.75
C GLN A 168 -26.45 34.03 6.10
N LYS A 169 -27.77 33.93 6.31
CA LYS A 169 -28.34 33.32 7.53
C LYS A 169 -27.96 31.85 7.67
N GLN A 170 -28.04 31.06 6.60
CA GLN A 170 -27.61 29.66 6.61
C GLN A 170 -26.10 29.53 6.91
N THR A 171 -25.27 30.41 6.36
CA THR A 171 -23.84 30.44 6.63
C THR A 171 -23.54 30.79 8.09
N ALA A 172 -24.29 31.71 8.70
CA ALA A 172 -24.17 32.04 10.12
C ALA A 172 -24.58 30.84 11.01
N GLN A 173 -25.63 30.11 10.65
CA GLN A 173 -26.03 28.88 11.34
C GLN A 173 -24.94 27.80 11.24
N LEU A 174 -24.35 27.62 10.06
CA LEU A 174 -23.21 26.71 9.87
C LEU A 174 -22.01 27.08 10.74
N LYS A 175 -21.67 28.38 10.83
CA LYS A 175 -20.59 28.84 11.74
C LYS A 175 -20.88 28.51 13.20
N LYS A 176 -22.13 28.68 13.66
CA LYS A 176 -22.54 28.30 15.02
C LYS A 176 -22.40 26.79 15.26
N MET A 177 -22.87 25.97 14.32
CA MET A 177 -22.72 24.52 14.42
C MET A 177 -21.25 24.07 14.40
N GLN A 178 -20.42 24.73 13.59
CA GLN A 178 -18.98 24.48 13.55
C GLN A 178 -18.32 24.80 14.90
N ALA A 179 -18.68 25.93 15.51
CA ALA A 179 -18.18 26.33 16.82
C ALA A 179 -18.59 25.32 17.92
N GLN A 180 -19.84 24.84 17.88
CA GLN A 180 -20.33 23.81 18.80
C GLN A 180 -19.60 22.46 18.64
N LEU A 181 -19.27 22.09 17.40
CA LEU A 181 -18.62 20.82 17.09
C LEU A 181 -17.10 20.86 17.33
N ALA A 182 -16.47 22.04 17.28
CA ALA A 182 -15.01 22.18 17.36
C ALA A 182 -14.36 21.56 18.61
N PRO A 183 -14.89 21.73 19.84
CA PRO A 183 -14.33 21.07 21.02
C PRO A 183 -14.43 19.54 20.95
N ALA A 184 -15.57 19.02 20.48
CA ALA A 184 -15.77 17.58 20.31
C ALA A 184 -14.81 17.00 19.26
N MET A 185 -14.59 17.72 18.16
CA MET A 185 -13.61 17.36 17.13
C MET A 185 -12.19 17.34 17.68
N LYS A 186 -11.79 18.34 18.47
CA LYS A 186 -10.46 18.35 19.12
C LYS A 186 -10.26 17.15 20.04
N ARG A 187 -11.26 16.81 20.87
CA ARG A 187 -11.22 15.64 21.75
C ARG A 187 -11.16 14.33 20.96
N ALA A 188 -12.00 14.21 19.92
CA ALA A 188 -12.00 13.04 19.05
C ALA A 188 -10.68 12.87 18.30
N GLN A 189 -10.10 13.96 17.81
CA GLN A 189 -8.80 13.94 17.15
C GLN A 189 -7.69 13.52 18.11
N ALA A 190 -7.72 14.01 19.35
CA ALA A 190 -6.78 13.63 20.40
C ALA A 190 -6.89 12.13 20.75
N SER A 191 -8.10 11.58 20.80
CA SER A 191 -8.31 10.16 21.14
C SER A 191 -7.84 9.19 20.06
N VAL A 192 -7.73 9.64 18.81
CA VAL A 192 -7.21 8.84 17.69
C VAL A 192 -5.83 9.28 17.20
N LYS A 193 -5.13 10.16 17.92
CA LYS A 193 -3.89 10.80 17.45
C LYS A 193 -2.83 9.82 16.92
N ASP A 194 -2.66 8.68 17.60
CA ASP A 194 -1.64 7.67 17.27
C ASP A 194 -2.05 6.78 16.08
N GLN A 195 -3.26 6.97 15.57
CA GLN A 195 -3.82 6.29 14.41
C GLN A 195 -3.99 7.27 13.23
N LEU A 196 -3.65 8.55 13.38
CA LEU A 196 -3.73 9.51 12.28
C LEU A 196 -2.52 9.37 11.35
N LEU A 197 -2.75 9.57 10.05
CA LEU A 197 -1.68 9.66 9.07
C LEU A 197 -0.89 10.98 9.27
N PRO A 198 0.46 10.91 9.31
CA PRO A 198 1.31 12.06 9.63
C PRO A 198 1.25 13.13 8.53
N ALA A 199 1.46 14.40 8.91
CA ALA A 199 1.50 15.49 7.92
C ALA A 199 2.73 15.39 7.00
N ASN A 200 3.86 14.96 7.56
CA ASN A 200 5.16 14.88 6.90
C ASN A 200 5.63 13.42 6.88
N PRO A 201 5.14 12.57 5.96
CA PRO A 201 5.60 11.20 5.86
C PRO A 201 7.00 11.14 5.26
N LYS A 202 7.73 10.05 5.57
CA LYS A 202 8.98 9.75 4.86
C LYS A 202 8.66 9.27 3.45
N ASN A 203 9.47 9.68 2.49
CA ASN A 203 9.45 9.12 1.15
C ASN A 203 9.86 7.63 1.19
N ASP A 204 9.64 6.91 0.09
CA ASP A 204 9.89 5.46 -0.01
C ASP A 204 9.06 4.62 0.97
N ILE A 205 9.47 3.38 1.20
CA ILE A 205 8.77 2.43 2.06
C ILE A 205 8.99 2.81 3.52
N SER A 206 7.95 3.28 4.19
CA SER A 206 8.00 3.66 5.59
C SER A 206 6.70 3.35 6.34
N ASN A 207 6.80 3.13 7.65
CA ASN A 207 5.63 3.02 8.51
C ASN A 207 5.05 4.42 8.71
N LEU A 208 3.77 4.58 8.38
CA LEU A 208 2.98 5.78 8.63
C LEU A 208 2.31 5.73 10.01
N ILE A 209 1.90 4.53 10.43
CA ILE A 209 1.32 4.25 11.75
C ILE A 209 2.01 2.99 12.28
N SER A 210 2.40 3.03 13.55
CA SER A 210 3.07 1.90 14.22
C SER A 210 2.51 1.73 15.63
N THR A 211 1.57 0.80 15.79
CA THR A 211 0.95 0.47 17.08
C THR A 211 0.94 -1.04 17.29
N LYS A 212 0.69 -1.49 18.53
CA LYS A 212 0.56 -2.93 18.85
C LYS A 212 -0.57 -3.64 18.10
N LYS A 213 -1.63 -2.90 17.71
CA LYS A 213 -2.83 -3.45 17.05
C LYS A 213 -2.81 -3.32 15.53
N LEU A 214 -2.01 -2.39 15.01
CA LEU A 214 -2.01 -1.99 13.61
C LEU A 214 -0.68 -1.36 13.24
N ASN A 215 -0.07 -1.87 12.17
CA ASN A 215 0.99 -1.15 11.47
C ASN A 215 0.49 -0.81 10.07
N LEU A 216 0.58 0.45 9.69
CA LEU A 216 0.28 0.89 8.33
C LEU A 216 1.57 1.40 7.69
N ARG A 217 1.96 0.75 6.60
CA ARG A 217 3.13 1.09 5.81
C ARG A 217 2.68 1.61 4.45
N ALA A 218 3.41 2.55 3.89
CA ALA A 218 3.20 2.99 2.52
C ALA A 218 4.53 3.03 1.78
N ASN A 219 4.44 2.97 0.45
CA ASN A 219 5.53 3.34 -0.44
C ASN A 219 5.16 4.67 -1.11
N LEU A 220 5.90 5.72 -0.77
CA LEU A 220 5.64 7.08 -1.26
C LEU A 220 6.70 7.53 -2.26
N ALA A 221 6.26 8.32 -3.24
CA ALA A 221 7.10 9.09 -4.15
C ALA A 221 6.61 10.54 -4.17
N GLY A 222 7.09 11.34 -3.22
CA GLY A 222 6.52 12.66 -2.91
C GLY A 222 5.07 12.53 -2.44
N ASP A 223 4.16 13.25 -3.09
CA ASP A 223 2.72 13.15 -2.82
C ASP A 223 2.06 11.91 -3.47
N LYS A 224 2.79 11.09 -4.22
CA LYS A 224 2.21 9.90 -4.86
C LYS A 224 2.28 8.70 -3.91
N VAL A 225 1.14 8.06 -3.66
CA VAL A 225 1.09 6.76 -3.00
C VAL A 225 1.20 5.65 -4.05
N LEU A 226 2.26 4.85 -4.01
CA LEU A 226 2.48 3.73 -4.94
C LEU A 226 1.87 2.43 -4.44
N GLY A 227 1.69 2.33 -3.12
CA GLY A 227 1.00 1.23 -2.47
C GLY A 227 0.96 1.42 -0.96
N MET A 228 0.05 0.71 -0.30
CA MET A 228 -0.06 0.68 1.15
C MET A 228 -0.16 -0.78 1.63
N ALA A 229 0.32 -1.04 2.84
CA ALA A 229 0.20 -2.33 3.49
C ALA A 229 -0.24 -2.13 4.95
N MET A 230 -1.41 -2.67 5.27
CA MET A 230 -1.92 -2.75 6.62
C MET A 230 -1.56 -4.12 7.22
N MET A 231 -0.92 -4.12 8.37
CA MET A 231 -0.43 -5.30 9.08
C MET A 231 -1.15 -5.40 10.43
N VAL A 232 -1.84 -6.51 10.65
CA VAL A 232 -2.72 -6.70 11.81
C VAL A 232 -2.39 -8.03 12.48
N PRO A 233 -2.17 -8.07 13.80
CA PRO A 233 -1.99 -9.33 14.50
C PRO A 233 -3.20 -10.25 14.32
N VAL A 234 -2.96 -11.51 13.99
CA VAL A 234 -4.03 -12.53 13.86
C VAL A 234 -4.77 -12.71 15.19
N SER A 235 -4.11 -12.51 16.32
CA SER A 235 -4.74 -12.48 17.65
C SER A 235 -5.84 -11.42 17.76
N SER A 236 -5.66 -10.25 17.14
CA SER A 236 -6.66 -9.17 17.11
C SER A 236 -7.89 -9.50 16.25
N LEU A 237 -7.82 -10.53 15.40
CA LEU A 237 -8.93 -10.95 14.55
C LEU A 237 -9.84 -12.00 15.21
N LYS A 238 -9.40 -12.62 16.32
CA LYS A 238 -10.12 -13.71 16.99
C LYS A 238 -11.31 -13.25 17.83
N HIS A 239 -11.23 -12.05 18.41
CA HIS A 239 -12.24 -11.54 19.35
C HIS A 239 -13.00 -10.35 18.76
N LYS A 240 -14.34 -10.34 18.92
CA LYS A 240 -15.22 -9.28 18.37
C LYS A 240 -14.78 -7.86 18.79
N LYS A 241 -14.28 -7.70 20.02
CA LYS A 241 -13.84 -6.40 20.57
C LYS A 241 -12.64 -5.82 19.82
N ASP A 242 -11.68 -6.64 19.41
CA ASP A 242 -10.48 -6.21 18.69
C ASP A 242 -10.64 -6.24 17.16
N LEU A 243 -11.60 -7.03 16.66
CA LEU A 243 -11.96 -7.04 15.25
C LEU A 243 -12.61 -5.72 14.80
N LYS A 244 -13.42 -5.08 15.66
CA LYS A 244 -14.15 -3.85 15.31
C LYS A 244 -13.21 -2.67 14.95
N PRO A 245 -12.16 -2.35 15.73
CA PRO A 245 -11.15 -1.36 15.34
C PRO A 245 -10.46 -1.67 14.01
N PHE A 246 -10.18 -2.95 13.73
CA PHE A 246 -9.63 -3.36 12.44
C PHE A 246 -10.60 -3.09 11.29
N ILE A 247 -11.85 -3.57 11.37
CA ILE A 247 -12.88 -3.36 10.34
C ILE A 247 -13.06 -1.88 10.06
N MET A 248 -13.10 -1.04 11.11
CA MET A 248 -13.20 0.41 10.97
C MET A 248 -12.00 0.98 10.22
N SER A 249 -10.78 0.68 10.68
CA SER A 249 -9.54 1.20 10.08
C SER A 249 -9.39 0.75 8.62
N PHE A 250 -9.70 -0.51 8.34
CA PHE A 250 -9.70 -1.08 7.00
C PHE A 250 -10.72 -0.38 6.09
N SER A 251 -11.94 -0.15 6.60
CA SER A 251 -12.99 0.53 5.83
C SER A 251 -12.60 1.97 5.50
N VAL A 252 -12.16 2.72 6.52
CA VAL A 252 -11.70 4.09 6.36
C VAL A 252 -10.53 4.18 5.38
N LEU A 253 -9.56 3.26 5.46
CA LEU A 253 -8.46 3.22 4.49
C LEU A 253 -8.96 2.94 3.07
N THR A 254 -9.80 1.91 2.90
CA THR A 254 -10.30 1.48 1.59
C THR A 254 -11.09 2.58 0.91
N ASP A 255 -11.99 3.23 1.63
CA ASP A 255 -12.78 4.35 1.10
C ASP A 255 -11.88 5.57 0.81
N SER A 256 -10.87 5.85 1.66
CA SER A 256 -9.97 6.99 1.48
C SER A 256 -9.03 6.87 0.27
N VAL A 257 -8.78 5.64 -0.21
CA VAL A 257 -8.05 5.40 -1.47
C VAL A 257 -8.99 5.28 -2.68
N GLY A 258 -10.29 5.50 -2.51
CA GLY A 258 -11.30 5.47 -3.57
C GLY A 258 -11.94 4.10 -3.83
N GLY A 259 -11.61 3.07 -3.03
CA GLY A 259 -12.28 1.77 -3.08
C GLY A 259 -13.66 1.80 -2.41
N ASN A 260 -14.38 0.67 -2.47
CA ASN A 260 -15.63 0.46 -1.76
C ASN A 260 -15.42 -0.53 -0.60
N ALA A 261 -15.27 -0.02 0.62
CA ALA A 261 -15.01 -0.82 1.81
C ALA A 261 -16.05 -1.92 2.03
N LYS A 262 -17.34 -1.61 1.85
CA LYS A 262 -18.44 -2.56 2.05
C LYS A 262 -18.34 -3.74 1.10
N TYR A 263 -18.02 -3.47 -0.16
CA TYR A 263 -17.79 -4.51 -1.16
C TYR A 263 -16.56 -5.36 -0.81
N VAL A 264 -15.41 -4.73 -0.53
CA VAL A 264 -14.17 -5.49 -0.24
C VAL A 264 -14.29 -6.31 1.05
N LEU A 265 -14.95 -5.78 2.10
CA LEU A 265 -15.23 -6.54 3.32
C LEU A 265 -16.14 -7.75 3.06
N LYS A 266 -17.16 -7.59 2.20
CA LYS A 266 -18.04 -8.71 1.82
C LYS A 266 -17.26 -9.80 1.12
N GLU A 267 -16.38 -9.44 0.18
CA GLU A 267 -15.53 -10.40 -0.52
C GLU A 267 -14.50 -11.05 0.41
N PHE A 268 -13.87 -10.28 1.30
CA PHE A 268 -13.01 -10.80 2.37
C PHE A 268 -13.72 -11.85 3.21
N GLN A 269 -14.94 -11.56 3.68
CA GLN A 269 -15.73 -12.48 4.50
C GLN A 269 -16.10 -13.76 3.73
N LYS A 270 -16.43 -13.66 2.44
CA LYS A 270 -16.69 -14.82 1.58
C LYS A 270 -15.44 -15.69 1.45
N SER A 271 -14.29 -15.09 1.12
CA SER A 271 -13.03 -15.81 0.99
C SER A 271 -12.60 -16.49 2.30
N ALA A 272 -12.78 -15.83 3.44
CA ALA A 272 -12.47 -16.41 4.75
C ALA A 272 -13.39 -17.59 5.13
N LYS A 273 -14.66 -17.57 4.68
CA LYS A 273 -15.64 -18.64 4.93
C LYS A 273 -15.50 -19.82 3.97
N ALA A 274 -14.89 -19.63 2.80
CA ALA A 274 -14.58 -20.69 1.84
C ALA A 274 -13.43 -21.58 2.37
N LYS A 275 -13.67 -22.29 3.48
CA LYS A 275 -12.74 -23.14 4.24
C LYS A 275 -12.21 -24.39 3.49
N LYS A 276 -12.24 -24.43 2.16
CA LYS A 276 -11.91 -25.64 1.37
C LYS A 276 -10.92 -25.42 0.22
N SER A 277 -10.32 -24.25 0.08
CA SER A 277 -9.34 -24.07 -0.99
C SER A 277 -7.95 -24.49 -0.52
N THR A 278 -7.42 -25.56 -1.10
CA THR A 278 -5.99 -25.93 -1.07
C THR A 278 -5.09 -24.90 -1.78
N SER A 279 -5.67 -23.79 -2.26
CA SER A 279 -4.96 -22.74 -2.99
C SER A 279 -4.05 -21.94 -2.07
N THR A 280 -2.77 -21.93 -2.41
CA THR A 280 -1.73 -21.07 -1.84
C THR A 280 -1.78 -19.64 -2.39
N THR A 281 -2.77 -19.33 -3.24
CA THR A 281 -2.88 -18.02 -3.89
C THR A 281 -3.54 -17.01 -2.96
N ALA A 282 -2.80 -15.96 -2.63
CA ALA A 282 -3.29 -14.78 -1.92
C ALA A 282 -4.58 -14.23 -2.56
N PRO A 283 -5.70 -14.12 -1.81
CA PRO A 283 -6.95 -13.51 -2.30
C PRO A 283 -6.71 -12.09 -2.80
N LYS A 284 -7.36 -11.73 -3.90
CA LYS A 284 -7.35 -10.37 -4.47
C LYS A 284 -8.77 -9.90 -4.75
N PHE A 285 -9.05 -8.66 -4.38
CA PHE A 285 -10.34 -8.01 -4.56
C PHE A 285 -10.13 -6.70 -5.33
N HIS A 286 -10.96 -6.47 -6.33
CA HIS A 286 -10.88 -5.28 -7.18
C HIS A 286 -12.08 -4.37 -6.92
N SER A 287 -11.83 -3.09 -6.67
CA SER A 287 -12.89 -2.10 -6.42
C SER A 287 -12.45 -0.72 -6.90
N ASN A 288 -13.17 -0.13 -7.86
CA ASN A 288 -12.91 1.21 -8.42
C ASN A 288 -11.44 1.41 -8.87
N GLY A 289 -10.85 0.39 -9.48
CA GLY A 289 -9.44 0.38 -9.90
C GLY A 289 -8.45 0.08 -8.78
N ILE A 290 -8.85 0.05 -7.51
CA ILE A 290 -8.00 -0.39 -6.40
C ILE A 290 -8.00 -1.91 -6.31
N THR A 291 -6.82 -2.49 -6.09
CA THR A 291 -6.61 -3.91 -5.81
C THR A 291 -6.22 -4.07 -4.35
N VAL A 292 -7.05 -4.80 -3.61
CA VAL A 292 -6.77 -5.25 -2.25
C VAL A 292 -6.32 -6.70 -2.28
N SER A 293 -5.10 -7.00 -1.84
CA SER A 293 -4.56 -8.36 -1.77
C SER A 293 -4.28 -8.76 -0.33
N LEU A 294 -4.55 -10.02 0.03
CA LEU A 294 -4.31 -10.52 1.38
C LEU A 294 -3.09 -11.44 1.44
N GLY A 295 -2.23 -11.24 2.42
CA GLY A 295 -1.18 -12.18 2.79
C GLY A 295 -1.37 -12.64 4.23
N TYR A 296 -1.11 -13.91 4.51
CA TYR A 296 -1.24 -14.47 5.85
C TYR A 296 0.11 -15.03 6.30
N SER A 297 0.53 -14.67 7.51
CA SER A 297 1.51 -15.44 8.27
C SER A 297 0.83 -16.10 9.48
N THR A 298 1.60 -16.87 10.24
CA THR A 298 1.14 -17.47 11.51
C THR A 298 0.68 -16.42 12.54
N SER A 299 1.19 -15.19 12.44
CA SER A 299 0.97 -14.14 13.44
C SER A 299 0.39 -12.84 12.90
N ILE A 300 0.51 -12.55 11.60
CA ILE A 300 0.11 -11.27 10.99
C ILE A 300 -0.75 -11.52 9.74
N LEU A 301 -1.89 -10.83 9.67
CA LEU A 301 -2.62 -10.57 8.44
C LEU A 301 -2.01 -9.33 7.77
N TYR A 302 -1.63 -9.48 6.51
CA TYR A 302 -1.21 -8.41 5.62
C TYR A 302 -2.33 -8.09 4.65
N VAL A 303 -2.65 -6.81 4.53
CA VAL A 303 -3.62 -6.29 3.57
C VAL A 303 -2.88 -5.27 2.72
N PHE A 304 -2.63 -5.62 1.46
CA PHE A 304 -1.96 -4.76 0.50
C PHE A 304 -2.98 -4.02 -0.35
N VAL A 305 -2.75 -2.74 -0.56
CA VAL A 305 -3.59 -1.84 -1.36
C VAL A 305 -2.73 -1.26 -2.48
N THR A 306 -3.09 -1.54 -3.73
CA THR A 306 -2.38 -1.12 -4.95
C THR A 306 -3.38 -0.80 -6.07
N LYS A 307 -2.90 -0.43 -7.26
CA LYS A 307 -3.73 -0.10 -8.44
C LYS A 307 -3.24 -0.85 -9.68
#